data_AF-A0A6P7SB07-F1
#
_entry.id   AF-A0A6P7SB07-F1
#
_cell.length_a   1.000
_cell.length_b   1.000
_cell.length_c   1.000
_cell.angle_alpha   90.00
_cell.angle_beta   90.00
_cell.angle_gamma   90.00
#
_symmetry.space_group_name_H-M   'P 1'
#
loop_
_entity.id
_entity.type
_entity.pdbx_description
1 polymer ?
#
loop_
_entity_poly.entity_id
_entity_poly.type
_entity_poly.pdbx_seq_one_letter_code
_entity_poly.pdbx_strand_id
1 'polypeptide(L)'
;MAHSQAGADVANVVNRCNSAKQDKKLDLSGCKLIQIPEAVYFLMKNVCVESLVLSNNQIPRLPKKFGVVFPGISELCLKKNKFSSLPDELQDLTNLQSLDISFNSFTCIPNAVYRLPKLVNLNAENNSITDVDQEKLEGMASIEEVNLCNNPIPADQQRALQDIAEIHVLVGS
;
A
#
# COMPACT_ATOMS: atom_id res chain seq x y z
N MET A 1 -19.58 16.96 22.99
CA MET A 1 -20.01 15.76 22.23
C MET A 1 -18.86 14.96 21.59
N ALA A 2 -17.62 15.44 21.55
CA ALA A 2 -16.46 14.75 20.95
C ALA A 2 -15.99 13.46 21.67
N HIS A 3 -16.29 13.28 22.97
CA HIS A 3 -15.85 12.11 23.73
C HIS A 3 -16.60 10.81 23.43
N SER A 4 -17.78 10.87 22.78
CA SER A 4 -18.58 9.67 22.48
C SER A 4 -18.17 8.97 21.18
N GLN A 5 -17.74 9.73 20.17
CA GLN A 5 -17.39 9.20 18.85
C GLN A 5 -16.04 8.48 18.85
N ALA A 6 -15.04 9.02 19.56
CA ALA A 6 -13.71 8.40 19.64
C ALA A 6 -13.75 7.00 20.29
N GLY A 7 -14.63 6.78 21.28
CA GLY A 7 -14.81 5.47 21.90
C GLY A 7 -15.40 4.42 20.95
N ALA A 8 -16.36 4.83 20.12
CA ALA A 8 -16.97 3.96 19.11
C ALA A 8 -15.96 3.59 17.99
N ASP A 9 -15.16 4.56 17.56
CA ASP A 9 -14.13 4.35 16.52
C ASP A 9 -13.02 3.40 17.01
N VAL A 10 -12.60 3.53 18.28
CA VAL A 10 -11.62 2.61 18.89
C VAL A 10 -12.21 1.21 19.10
N ALA A 11 -13.44 1.09 19.59
CA ALA A 11 -14.10 -0.21 19.76
C ALA A 11 -14.25 -0.95 18.42
N ASN A 12 -14.57 -0.22 17.34
CA ASN A 12 -14.63 -0.78 15.99
C ASN A 12 -13.28 -1.33 15.54
N VAL A 13 -12.19 -0.57 15.71
CA VAL A 13 -10.83 -1.04 15.37
C VAL A 13 -10.47 -2.32 16.13
N VAL A 14 -10.75 -2.37 17.44
CA VAL A 14 -10.47 -3.55 18.27
C VAL A 14 -11.27 -4.78 17.83
N ASN A 15 -12.55 -4.61 17.48
CA ASN A 15 -13.39 -5.69 16.98
C ASN A 15 -12.86 -6.25 15.64
N ARG A 16 -12.40 -5.38 14.75
CA ARG A 16 -11.80 -5.79 13.48
C ARG A 16 -10.46 -6.50 13.69
N CYS A 17 -9.64 -6.05 14.63
CA CYS A 17 -8.45 -6.80 15.07
C CYS A 17 -8.78 -8.19 15.61
N ASN A 18 -9.85 -8.33 16.40
CA ASN A 18 -10.24 -9.65 16.91
C ASN A 18 -10.73 -10.58 15.81
N SER A 19 -11.40 -10.05 14.79
CA SER A 19 -11.82 -10.82 13.60
C SER A 19 -10.60 -11.28 12.79
N ALA A 20 -9.63 -10.38 12.59
CA ALA A 20 -8.36 -10.66 11.89
C ALA A 20 -7.54 -11.80 12.51
N LYS A 21 -7.73 -12.10 13.80
CA LYS A 21 -7.07 -13.26 14.45
C LYS A 21 -7.56 -14.61 13.92
N GLN A 22 -8.74 -14.65 13.32
CA GLN A 22 -9.37 -15.88 12.82
C GLN A 22 -9.17 -16.04 11.31
N ASP A 23 -9.39 -14.97 10.55
CA ASP A 23 -9.36 -14.99 9.08
C ASP A 23 -8.07 -14.44 8.47
N LYS A 24 -7.15 -13.90 9.30
CA LYS A 24 -5.88 -13.27 8.92
C LYS A 24 -6.05 -12.04 8.01
N LYS A 25 -7.24 -11.47 7.94
CA LYS A 25 -7.55 -10.28 7.15
C LYS A 25 -7.88 -9.13 8.07
N LEU A 26 -7.01 -8.13 8.11
CA LEU A 26 -7.20 -6.94 8.92
C LEU A 26 -7.73 -5.80 8.06
N ASP A 27 -9.03 -5.58 8.12
CA ASP A 27 -9.66 -4.41 7.49
C ASP A 27 -9.79 -3.27 8.50
N LEU A 28 -9.09 -2.16 8.26
CA LEU A 28 -9.16 -0.91 9.02
C LEU A 28 -9.62 0.26 8.15
N SER A 29 -10.34 -0.03 7.07
CA SER A 29 -10.85 0.97 6.14
C SER A 29 -11.91 1.87 6.76
N GLY A 30 -11.93 3.15 6.34
CA GLY A 30 -12.96 4.11 6.74
C GLY A 30 -12.95 4.50 8.23
N CYS A 31 -11.88 4.17 8.97
CA CYS A 31 -11.75 4.44 10.40
C CYS A 31 -11.27 5.89 10.71
N LYS A 32 -11.18 6.76 9.69
CA LYS A 32 -10.68 8.15 9.79
C LYS A 32 -9.29 8.25 10.42
N LEU A 33 -8.48 7.20 10.30
CA LEU A 33 -7.17 7.10 10.94
C LEU A 33 -6.22 8.13 10.37
N ILE A 34 -5.57 8.91 11.25
CA ILE A 34 -4.42 9.74 10.88
C ILE A 34 -3.09 8.97 11.00
N GLN A 35 -3.11 7.86 11.72
CA GLN A 35 -2.04 6.88 11.86
C GLN A 35 -2.64 5.55 12.32
N ILE A 36 -1.92 4.45 12.12
CA ILE A 36 -2.30 3.16 12.74
C ILE A 36 -2.06 3.27 14.25
N PRO A 37 -3.08 3.04 15.10
CA PRO A 37 -2.95 3.14 16.56
C PRO A 37 -1.98 2.10 17.14
N GLU A 38 -1.24 2.45 18.20
CA GLU A 38 -0.32 1.51 18.88
C GLU A 38 -1.02 0.24 19.37
N ALA A 39 -2.30 0.34 19.75
CA ALA A 39 -3.11 -0.81 20.13
C ALA A 39 -3.21 -1.86 19.00
N VAL A 40 -3.27 -1.44 17.73
CA VAL A 40 -3.30 -2.37 16.59
C VAL A 40 -1.99 -3.15 16.52
N TYR A 41 -0.84 -2.48 16.64
CA TYR A 41 0.45 -3.16 16.64
C TYR A 41 0.57 -4.16 17.80
N PHE A 42 0.10 -3.78 19.00
CA PHE A 42 0.11 -4.67 20.16
C PHE A 42 -0.80 -5.88 19.96
N LEU A 43 -2.01 -5.68 19.44
CA LEU A 43 -2.99 -6.76 19.24
C LEU A 43 -2.57 -7.72 18.12
N MET A 44 -1.88 -7.23 17.09
CA MET A 44 -1.51 -7.99 15.89
C MET A 44 -0.10 -8.57 15.92
N LYS A 45 0.76 -8.22 16.89
CA LYS A 45 2.18 -8.65 16.89
C LYS A 45 2.42 -10.16 16.79
N ASN A 46 1.45 -10.97 17.23
CA ASN A 46 1.52 -12.44 17.27
C ASN A 46 0.54 -13.08 16.26
N VAL A 47 -0.01 -12.30 15.33
CA VAL A 47 -0.98 -12.74 14.33
C VAL A 47 -0.31 -12.63 12.97
N CYS A 48 -0.29 -13.73 12.23
CA CYS A 48 0.16 -13.70 10.84
C CYS A 48 -0.97 -13.13 9.97
N VAL A 49 -0.99 -11.82 9.80
CA VAL A 49 -1.93 -11.13 8.91
C VAL A 49 -1.45 -11.31 7.47
N GLU A 50 -2.32 -11.82 6.61
CA GLU A 50 -2.04 -12.03 5.19
C GLU A 50 -2.55 -10.85 4.34
N SER A 51 -3.68 -10.25 4.71
CA SER A 51 -4.26 -9.12 4.00
C SER A 51 -4.53 -7.95 4.94
N LEU A 52 -4.03 -6.76 4.60
CA LEU A 52 -4.22 -5.53 5.39
C LEU A 52 -4.82 -4.43 4.52
N VAL A 53 -6.03 -4.01 4.87
CA VAL A 53 -6.77 -2.96 4.18
C VAL A 53 -6.83 -1.72 5.06
N LEU A 54 -6.20 -0.63 4.61
CA LEU A 54 -6.16 0.67 5.28
C LEU A 54 -6.87 1.76 4.47
N SER A 55 -7.74 1.37 3.54
CA SER A 55 -8.32 2.29 2.56
C SER A 55 -9.21 3.36 3.20
N ASN A 56 -9.33 4.51 2.54
CA ASN A 56 -10.25 5.58 2.96
C ASN A 56 -9.97 6.08 4.39
N ASN A 57 -8.70 6.37 4.67
CA ASN A 57 -8.24 6.97 5.91
C ASN A 57 -7.48 8.28 5.61
N GLN A 58 -6.79 8.85 6.59
CA GLN A 58 -6.03 10.10 6.50
C GLN A 58 -4.56 9.87 6.86
N ILE A 59 -4.02 8.68 6.60
CA ILE A 59 -2.68 8.27 7.00
C ILE A 59 -1.66 8.89 6.03
N PRO A 60 -0.66 9.66 6.50
CA PRO A 60 0.32 10.29 5.64
C PRO A 60 1.59 9.43 5.45
N ARG A 61 1.86 8.48 6.35
CA ARG A 61 3.07 7.65 6.33
C ARG A 61 2.91 6.36 7.14
N LEU A 62 3.65 5.33 6.75
CA LEU A 62 3.84 4.12 7.56
C LEU A 62 5.10 4.28 8.43
N PRO A 63 5.12 3.76 9.67
CA PRO A 63 6.35 3.77 10.46
C PRO A 63 7.33 2.70 10.00
N LYS A 64 8.63 2.91 10.26
CA LYS A 64 9.71 1.94 9.93
C LYS A 64 9.48 0.53 10.48
N LYS A 65 8.84 0.42 11.64
CA LYS A 65 8.48 -0.86 12.29
C LYS A 65 7.35 -1.62 11.59
N PHE A 66 6.72 -1.07 10.54
CA PHE A 66 5.56 -1.67 9.89
C PHE A 66 5.85 -3.10 9.38
N GLY A 67 6.96 -3.29 8.66
CA GLY A 67 7.37 -4.60 8.15
C GLY A 67 7.64 -5.63 9.25
N VAL A 68 8.13 -5.17 10.40
CA VAL A 68 8.39 -6.03 11.57
C VAL A 68 7.09 -6.49 12.25
N VAL A 69 6.06 -5.63 12.28
CA VAL A 69 4.77 -5.97 12.91
C VAL A 69 3.92 -6.85 12.00
N PHE A 70 4.05 -6.69 10.69
CA PHE A 70 3.26 -7.44 9.71
C PHE A 70 4.12 -8.19 8.68
N PRO A 71 5.00 -9.13 9.13
CA PRO A 71 5.97 -9.78 8.25
C PRO A 71 5.34 -10.75 7.23
N GLY A 72 4.08 -11.15 7.46
CA GLY A 72 3.38 -12.16 6.67
C GLY A 72 2.44 -11.62 5.58
N ILE A 73 2.33 -10.30 5.42
CA ILE A 73 1.35 -9.72 4.48
C ILE A 73 1.70 -10.09 3.04
N SER A 74 0.69 -10.58 2.31
CA SER A 74 0.68 -10.77 0.87
C SER A 74 -0.12 -9.69 0.13
N GLU A 75 -1.06 -9.03 0.80
CA GLU A 75 -1.91 -7.97 0.21
C GLU A 75 -1.94 -6.72 1.08
N LEU A 76 -1.57 -5.57 0.52
CA LEU A 76 -1.60 -4.29 1.22
C LEU A 76 -2.37 -3.24 0.42
N CYS A 77 -3.50 -2.77 0.96
CA CYS A 77 -4.29 -1.71 0.34
C CYS A 77 -4.22 -0.40 1.15
N LEU A 78 -3.55 0.60 0.60
CA LEU A 78 -3.38 1.96 1.13
C LEU A 78 -4.24 3.00 0.39
N LYS A 79 -5.16 2.54 -0.47
CA LYS A 79 -6.01 3.37 -1.32
C LYS A 79 -6.71 4.52 -0.59
N LYS A 80 -6.81 5.70 -1.22
CA LYS A 80 -7.54 6.87 -0.65
C LYS A 80 -7.02 7.25 0.74
N ASN A 81 -5.74 7.61 0.81
CA ASN A 81 -5.07 8.12 2.01
C ASN A 81 -4.36 9.45 1.69
N LYS A 82 -3.31 9.79 2.45
CA LYS A 82 -2.49 11.00 2.28
C LYS A 82 -1.01 10.64 2.10
N PHE A 83 -0.71 9.43 1.62
CA PHE A 83 0.67 9.00 1.45
C PHE A 83 1.35 9.78 0.32
N SER A 84 2.57 10.24 0.59
CA SER A 84 3.48 10.80 -0.41
C SER A 84 4.79 10.01 -0.51
N SER A 85 5.02 9.09 0.42
CA SER A 85 6.18 8.20 0.46
C SER A 85 5.86 6.92 1.25
N LEU A 86 6.70 5.90 1.08
CA LEU A 86 6.71 4.68 1.89
C LEU A 86 8.10 4.51 2.52
N PRO A 87 8.20 3.89 3.71
CA PRO A 87 9.48 3.62 4.35
C PRO A 87 10.32 2.63 3.52
N ASP A 88 11.64 2.75 3.56
CA ASP A 88 12.56 1.82 2.89
C ASP A 88 12.39 0.39 3.40
N GLU A 89 12.04 0.24 4.68
CA GLU A 89 11.76 -1.05 5.34
C GLU A 89 10.54 -1.78 4.74
N LEU A 90 9.77 -1.15 3.86
CA LEU A 90 8.73 -1.85 3.11
C LEU A 90 9.30 -2.98 2.24
N GLN A 91 10.55 -2.86 1.79
CA GLN A 91 11.24 -3.90 1.02
C GLN A 91 11.36 -5.24 1.78
N ASP A 92 11.24 -5.22 3.11
CA ASP A 92 11.33 -6.41 3.97
C ASP A 92 10.04 -7.27 3.93
N LEU A 93 8.97 -6.78 3.30
CA LEU A 93 7.73 -7.51 3.06
C LEU A 93 7.90 -8.54 1.93
N THR A 94 8.72 -9.56 2.18
CA THR A 94 9.14 -10.57 1.20
C THR A 94 7.99 -11.46 0.66
N ASN A 95 6.80 -11.39 1.25
CA ASN A 95 5.61 -12.12 0.81
C ASN A 95 4.58 -11.24 0.08
N LEU A 96 4.81 -9.92 0.00
CA LEU A 96 3.86 -8.99 -0.60
C LEU A 96 3.73 -9.24 -2.11
N GLN A 97 2.52 -9.54 -2.55
CA GLN A 97 2.15 -9.85 -3.93
C GLN A 97 1.29 -8.76 -4.55
N SER A 98 0.43 -8.12 -3.75
CA SER A 98 -0.45 -7.05 -4.22
C SER A 98 -0.29 -5.79 -3.37
N LEU A 99 -0.02 -4.67 -4.02
CA LEU A 99 0.11 -3.35 -3.39
C LEU A 99 -0.78 -2.33 -4.10
N ASP A 100 -1.74 -1.78 -3.37
CA ASP A 100 -2.59 -0.68 -3.86
C ASP A 100 -2.26 0.61 -3.11
N ILE A 101 -1.63 1.56 -3.81
CA ILE A 101 -1.32 2.92 -3.37
C ILE A 101 -2.14 3.98 -4.11
N SER A 102 -3.22 3.58 -4.78
CA SER A 102 -4.05 4.47 -5.60
C SER A 102 -4.72 5.59 -4.78
N PHE A 103 -5.06 6.70 -5.44
CA PHE A 103 -5.72 7.85 -4.79
C PHE A 103 -4.92 8.38 -3.57
N ASN A 104 -3.63 8.63 -3.77
CA ASN A 104 -2.74 9.22 -2.78
C ASN A 104 -2.06 10.46 -3.38
N SER A 105 -0.86 10.83 -2.93
CA SER A 105 -0.11 12.00 -3.40
C SER A 105 1.34 11.64 -3.70
N PHE A 106 1.57 10.44 -4.25
CA PHE A 106 2.89 10.02 -4.69
C PHE A 106 3.32 10.80 -5.94
N THR A 107 4.56 11.28 -5.96
CA THR A 107 5.17 11.95 -7.13
C THR A 107 6.09 11.03 -7.94
N CYS A 108 6.43 9.87 -7.37
CA CYS A 108 7.17 8.79 -8.00
C CYS A 108 6.82 7.46 -7.30
N ILE A 109 7.15 6.33 -7.93
CA ILE A 109 7.09 5.03 -7.27
C ILE A 109 8.21 4.97 -6.21
N PRO A 110 7.91 4.66 -4.94
CA PRO A 110 8.94 4.59 -3.90
C PRO A 110 9.99 3.51 -4.19
N ASN A 111 11.27 3.80 -3.92
CA ASN A 111 12.37 2.86 -4.18
C ASN A 111 12.20 1.48 -3.52
N ALA A 112 11.54 1.42 -2.36
CA ALA A 112 11.25 0.17 -1.67
C ALA A 112 10.34 -0.77 -2.49
N VAL A 113 9.45 -0.22 -3.33
CA VAL A 113 8.50 -1.01 -4.13
C VAL A 113 9.22 -1.81 -5.21
N TYR A 114 10.21 -1.21 -5.89
CA TYR A 114 11.04 -1.90 -6.88
C TYR A 114 11.85 -3.07 -6.31
N ARG A 115 12.01 -3.12 -4.98
CA ARG A 115 12.80 -4.15 -4.28
C ARG A 115 11.94 -5.27 -3.70
N LEU A 116 10.62 -5.23 -3.90
CA LEU A 116 9.73 -6.28 -3.41
C LEU A 116 9.86 -7.53 -4.30
N PRO A 117 10.37 -8.66 -3.77
CA PRO A 117 10.78 -9.78 -4.61
C PRO A 117 9.60 -10.56 -5.22
N LYS A 118 8.42 -10.49 -4.60
CA LYS A 118 7.22 -11.24 -4.99
C LYS A 118 6.06 -10.34 -5.43
N LEU A 119 6.27 -9.04 -5.62
CA LEU A 119 5.18 -8.16 -6.02
C LEU A 119 4.75 -8.48 -7.45
N VAL A 120 3.47 -8.82 -7.62
CA VAL A 120 2.85 -9.19 -8.90
C VAL A 120 1.99 -8.05 -9.42
N ASN A 121 1.24 -7.39 -8.54
CA ASN A 121 0.32 -6.32 -8.91
C ASN A 121 0.63 -5.04 -8.12
N LEU A 122 0.87 -3.95 -8.85
CA LEU A 122 1.00 -2.60 -8.30
C LEU A 122 -0.10 -1.71 -8.85
N ASN A 123 -0.97 -1.19 -7.99
CA ASN A 123 -1.91 -0.14 -8.36
C ASN A 123 -1.46 1.21 -7.78
N ALA A 124 -1.02 2.12 -8.66
CA ALA A 124 -0.62 3.48 -8.35
C ALA A 124 -1.50 4.54 -9.05
N GLU A 125 -2.70 4.15 -9.47
CA GLU A 125 -3.67 5.00 -10.15
C GLU A 125 -4.01 6.27 -9.34
N ASN A 126 -4.30 7.39 -10.01
CA ASN A 126 -4.76 8.62 -9.35
C ASN A 126 -3.74 9.12 -8.31
N ASN A 127 -2.52 9.38 -8.75
CA ASN A 127 -1.46 10.01 -7.97
C ASN A 127 -0.92 11.23 -8.75
N SER A 128 0.26 11.72 -8.39
CA SER A 128 0.95 12.81 -9.09
C SER A 128 2.29 12.34 -9.65
N ILE A 129 2.37 11.07 -10.06
CA ILE A 129 3.58 10.44 -10.58
C ILE A 129 3.94 11.08 -11.92
N THR A 130 5.10 11.73 -11.99
CA THR A 130 5.59 12.38 -13.21
C THR A 130 6.67 11.57 -13.90
N ASP A 131 7.27 10.61 -13.20
CA ASP A 131 8.42 9.84 -13.67
C ASP A 131 8.42 8.43 -13.05
N VAL A 132 8.79 7.44 -13.85
CA VAL A 132 8.90 6.03 -13.50
C VAL A 132 10.22 5.51 -14.04
N ASP A 133 11.02 4.94 -13.14
CA ASP A 133 12.30 4.32 -13.48
C ASP A 133 12.05 2.98 -14.19
N GLN A 134 12.20 2.99 -15.52
CA GLN A 134 11.94 1.84 -16.38
C GLN A 134 12.89 0.67 -16.10
N GLU A 135 14.19 0.95 -15.94
CA GLU A 135 15.20 -0.10 -15.67
C GLU A 135 14.90 -0.83 -14.37
N LYS A 136 14.49 -0.10 -13.32
CA LYS A 136 14.06 -0.73 -12.07
C LYS A 136 12.77 -1.51 -12.20
N LEU A 137 11.83 -1.04 -13.01
CA LEU A 137 10.56 -1.73 -13.24
C LEU A 137 10.78 -3.07 -13.98
N GLU A 138 11.59 -3.04 -15.04
CA GLU A 138 12.03 -4.22 -15.80
C GLU A 138 12.85 -5.19 -14.93
N GLY A 139 13.59 -4.68 -13.96
CA GLY A 139 14.39 -5.49 -13.03
C GLY A 139 13.57 -6.22 -11.96
N MET A 140 12.26 -5.99 -11.85
CA MET A 140 11.42 -6.66 -10.85
C MET A 140 11.13 -8.10 -11.27
N ALA A 141 11.47 -9.04 -10.39
CA ALA A 141 11.45 -10.47 -10.73
C ALA A 141 10.06 -11.09 -10.96
N SER A 142 9.00 -10.51 -10.38
CA SER A 142 7.66 -11.12 -10.35
C SER A 142 6.54 -10.18 -10.78
N ILE A 143 6.84 -8.94 -11.18
CA ILE A 143 5.79 -7.95 -11.48
C ILE A 143 5.12 -8.32 -12.80
N GLU A 144 3.80 -8.35 -12.82
CA GLU A 144 3.01 -8.68 -14.00
C GLU A 144 2.10 -7.52 -14.41
N GLU A 145 1.57 -6.76 -13.45
CA GLU A 145 0.66 -5.66 -13.73
C GLU A 145 1.00 -4.40 -12.93
N VAL A 146 1.05 -3.27 -13.62
CA VAL A 146 1.34 -1.95 -13.06
C VAL A 146 0.32 -0.95 -13.57
N ASN A 147 -0.57 -0.50 -12.69
CA ASN A 147 -1.56 0.52 -13.02
C ASN A 147 -1.07 1.92 -12.60
N LEU A 148 -0.81 2.76 -13.59
CA LEU A 148 -0.36 4.14 -13.48
C LEU A 148 -1.34 5.14 -14.10
N CYS A 149 -2.57 4.71 -14.45
CA CYS A 149 -3.59 5.59 -14.99
C CYS A 149 -3.85 6.79 -14.06
N ASN A 150 -4.31 7.90 -14.63
CA ASN A 150 -4.56 9.14 -13.89
C ASN A 150 -3.30 9.67 -13.17
N ASN A 151 -2.14 9.63 -13.83
CA ASN A 151 -0.90 10.27 -13.38
C ASN A 151 -0.32 11.18 -14.48
N PRO A 152 0.34 12.30 -14.12
CA PRO A 152 0.94 13.25 -15.07
C PRO A 152 2.26 12.74 -15.69
N ILE A 153 2.31 11.49 -16.16
CA ILE A 153 3.47 10.89 -16.83
C ILE A 153 3.53 11.43 -18.28
N PRO A 154 4.67 11.95 -18.77
CA PRO A 154 4.81 12.41 -20.15
C PRO A 154 4.47 11.33 -21.19
N ALA A 155 3.87 11.72 -22.32
CA ALA A 155 3.41 10.79 -23.35
C ALA A 155 4.53 9.89 -23.91
N ASP A 156 5.74 10.43 -24.06
CA ASP A 156 6.89 9.66 -24.54
C ASP A 156 7.28 8.56 -23.55
N GLN A 157 7.20 8.85 -22.24
CA GLN A 157 7.45 7.86 -21.20
C GLN A 157 6.32 6.84 -21.09
N GLN A 158 5.06 7.25 -21.26
CA GLN A 158 3.93 6.32 -21.29
C GLN A 158 4.11 5.25 -22.37
N ARG A 159 4.54 5.64 -23.58
CA ARG A 159 4.84 4.70 -24.66
C ARG A 159 5.96 3.74 -24.28
N ALA A 160 7.07 4.27 -23.75
CA ALA A 160 8.20 3.45 -23.32
C ALA A 160 7.80 2.43 -22.25
N LEU A 161 6.95 2.83 -21.30
CA LEU A 161 6.43 1.94 -20.26
C LEU A 161 5.49 0.85 -20.81
N GLN A 162 4.69 1.16 -21.83
CA GLN A 162 3.81 0.18 -22.48
C GLN A 162 4.57 -0.84 -23.33
N ASP A 163 5.78 -0.47 -23.81
CA ASP A 163 6.64 -1.33 -24.61
C ASP A 163 7.48 -2.30 -23.76
N ILE A 164 7.40 -2.21 -22.42
CA ILE A 164 8.10 -3.13 -21.52
C ILE A 164 7.53 -4.55 -21.70
N ALA A 165 8.38 -5.46 -22.18
CA ALA A 165 8.02 -6.86 -22.32
C ALA A 165 7.72 -7.49 -20.95
N GLU A 166 6.80 -8.45 -20.90
CA GLU A 166 6.39 -9.22 -19.70
C GLU A 166 5.59 -8.44 -18.64
N ILE A 167 5.49 -7.10 -18.72
CA ILE A 167 4.73 -6.29 -17.75
C ILE A 167 3.53 -5.61 -18.41
N HIS A 168 2.33 -5.89 -17.92
CA HIS A 168 1.13 -5.17 -18.32
C HIS A 168 1.06 -3.81 -17.62
N VAL A 169 1.57 -2.77 -18.30
CA VAL A 169 1.53 -1.40 -17.78
C VAL A 169 0.32 -0.64 -18.31
N LEU A 170 -0.57 -0.24 -17.40
CA LEU A 170 -1.72 0.63 -17.69
C LEU A 170 -1.33 2.08 -17.44
N VAL A 171 -1.36 2.91 -18.48
CA VAL A 171 -1.10 4.35 -18.45
C VAL A 171 -2.17 5.08 -19.24
N GLY A 172 -2.38 6.35 -18.91
CA GLY A 172 -3.36 7.20 -19.57
C GLY A 172 -4.14 8.05 -18.58
N SER A 173 -5.05 8.86 -19.11
CA SER A 173 -5.99 9.72 -18.38
C SER A 173 -7.39 9.13 -18.40
#